data_AF-A0AAP0I039-F1
#
_entry.id   AF-A0AAP0I039-F1
#
_cell.length_a   1.000
_cell.length_b   1.000
_cell.length_c   1.000
_cell.angle_alpha   90.00
_cell.angle_beta   90.00
_cell.angle_gamma   90.00
#
_symmetry.space_group_name_H-M   'P 1'
#
loop_
_entity.id
_entity.type
_entity.pdbx_description
1 polymer ?
#
loop_
_entity_poly.entity_id
_entity_poly.type
_entity_poly.pdbx_seq_one_letter_code
_entity_poly.pdbx_strand_id
1 'polypeptide(L)'
;MPKLIGNLILALLLGEVRPIKKISIFLVREKKCLVVDPKQSGSLSVIIQTLVLKDDGVEICFLGAEPVQTDYARVVYLVRLWIDLMKIISALIHYDITKGVQREYSAYFVPHQTVD
;
A
#
# COMPACT_ATOMS: atom_id res chain seq x y z
N MET A 1 -15.08 -1.35 21.16
CA MET A 1 -13.90 -1.50 20.28
C MET A 1 -13.58 -2.97 19.86
N PRO A 2 -14.46 -3.71 19.16
CA PRO A 2 -14.03 -4.93 18.46
C PRO A 2 -14.33 -4.98 16.94
N LYS A 3 -15.06 -4.01 16.37
CA LYS A 3 -15.48 -4.04 14.95
C LYS A 3 -14.33 -3.84 13.94
N LEU A 4 -13.24 -3.16 14.33
CA LEU A 4 -12.15 -2.82 13.40
C LEU A 4 -11.23 -4.02 13.09
N ILE A 5 -11.04 -4.92 14.06
CA ILE A 5 -10.26 -6.16 13.87
C ILE A 5 -11.03 -7.13 12.96
N GLY A 6 -12.35 -7.20 13.13
CA GLY A 6 -13.22 -8.01 12.27
C GLY A 6 -13.18 -7.59 10.79
N ASN A 7 -13.14 -6.28 10.52
CA ASN A 7 -13.09 -5.77 9.14
C ASN A 7 -11.75 -6.02 8.46
N LEU A 8 -10.63 -6.03 9.21
CA LEU A 8 -9.31 -6.36 8.67
C LEU A 8 -9.20 -7.85 8.31
N ILE A 9 -9.81 -8.72 9.13
CA ILE A 9 -9.96 -10.14 8.81
C ILE A 9 -10.89 -10.33 7.61
N LEU A 10 -11.95 -9.51 7.47
CA LEU A 10 -12.84 -9.56 6.31
C LEU A 10 -12.11 -9.16 5.02
N ALA A 11 -11.26 -8.13 5.03
CA ALA A 11 -10.42 -7.75 3.87
C ALA A 11 -9.40 -8.85 3.50
N LEU A 12 -8.87 -9.57 4.50
CA LEU A 12 -8.03 -10.75 4.30
C LEU A 12 -8.80 -11.96 3.73
N LEU A 13 -10.05 -12.19 4.17
CA LEU A 13 -10.92 -13.29 3.72
C LEU A 13 -11.61 -13.02 2.37
N LEU A 14 -11.86 -11.75 2.02
CA LEU A 14 -12.45 -11.33 0.74
C LEU A 14 -11.45 -11.37 -0.43
N GLY A 15 -10.17 -11.68 -0.18
CA GLY A 15 -9.20 -11.98 -1.24
C GLY A 15 -8.60 -10.77 -1.96
N GLU A 16 -8.71 -9.55 -1.42
CA GLU A 16 -8.09 -8.35 -2.03
C GLU A 16 -6.57 -8.27 -1.84
N VAL A 17 -6.02 -9.15 -1.01
CA VAL A 17 -4.62 -9.18 -0.65
C VAL A 17 -3.83 -10.08 -1.62
N ARG A 18 -2.90 -9.51 -2.38
CA ARG A 18 -2.14 -10.24 -3.42
C ARG A 18 -0.66 -10.34 -3.08
N PRO A 19 -0.08 -11.55 -3.00
CA PRO A 19 1.36 -11.71 -2.85
C PRO A 19 2.10 -11.27 -4.12
N ILE A 20 3.19 -10.51 -3.96
CA ILE A 20 3.99 -10.05 -5.10
C ILE A 20 4.86 -11.21 -5.61
N LYS A 21 4.49 -11.78 -6.76
CA LYS A 21 5.33 -12.76 -7.48
C LYS A 21 6.24 -12.10 -8.53
N LYS A 22 5.89 -10.91 -9.01
CA LYS A 22 6.67 -10.15 -10.02
C LYS A 22 6.31 -8.67 -9.94
N ILE A 23 7.33 -7.83 -9.78
CA ILE A 23 7.20 -6.35 -9.66
C ILE A 23 6.52 -5.73 -10.89
N SER A 24 6.59 -6.36 -12.07
CA SER A 24 6.01 -5.83 -13.32
C SER A 24 4.48 -5.67 -13.30
N ILE A 25 3.76 -6.43 -12.47
CA ILE A 25 2.29 -6.36 -12.39
C ILE A 25 1.85 -5.08 -11.67
N PHE A 26 2.71 -4.53 -10.80
CA PHE A 26 2.49 -3.26 -10.14
C PHE A 26 2.66 -2.06 -11.11
N LEU A 27 3.38 -2.23 -12.23
CA LEU A 27 3.77 -1.15 -13.15
C LEU A 27 2.70 -0.80 -14.22
N VAL A 28 1.45 -1.28 -14.08
CA VAL A 28 0.38 -0.91 -15.04
C VAL A 28 0.13 0.60 -14.97
N ARG A 29 0.06 1.23 -16.16
CA ARG A 29 0.11 2.69 -16.49
C ARG A 29 -1.02 3.57 -15.92
N GLU A 30 -1.75 3.09 -14.93
CA GLU A 30 -2.81 3.86 -14.33
C GLU A 30 -2.29 4.78 -13.24
N LYS A 31 -2.82 6.00 -13.26
CA LYS A 31 -2.54 7.07 -12.31
C LYS A 31 -2.84 6.63 -10.87
N LYS A 32 -1.83 6.63 -10.01
CA LYS A 32 -1.95 6.10 -8.64
C LYS A 32 -0.93 6.70 -7.68
N CYS A 33 -1.30 6.70 -6.41
CA CYS A 33 -0.38 6.91 -5.31
C CYS A 33 0.21 5.56 -4.86
N LEU A 34 1.53 5.42 -4.88
CA LEU A 34 2.27 4.30 -4.31
C LEU A 34 2.75 4.65 -2.91
N VAL A 35 2.20 3.95 -1.91
CA VAL A 35 2.59 4.11 -0.51
C VAL A 35 3.60 3.04 -0.13
N VAL A 36 4.82 3.44 0.22
CA VAL A 36 5.94 2.53 0.49
C VAL A 36 6.26 2.47 1.98
N ASP A 37 6.48 1.27 2.53
CA ASP A 37 7.06 1.10 3.86
C ASP A 37 8.46 1.74 3.91
N PRO A 38 8.71 2.76 4.78
CA PRO A 38 10.01 3.42 4.88
C PRO A 38 11.16 2.45 5.10
N LYS A 39 10.94 1.34 5.82
CA LYS A 39 11.96 0.31 6.09
C LYS A 39 12.28 -0.55 4.87
N GLN A 40 11.57 -0.38 3.76
CA GLN A 40 11.83 -1.03 2.47
C GLN A 40 12.26 -0.04 1.38
N SER A 41 12.26 1.26 1.69
CA SER A 41 12.63 2.31 0.75
C SER A 41 14.02 2.11 0.14
N GLY A 42 15.00 1.62 0.93
CA GLY A 42 16.35 1.30 0.44
C GLY A 42 16.35 0.13 -0.54
N SER A 43 15.76 -1.01 -0.18
CA SER A 43 15.69 -2.22 -1.01
C SER A 43 14.86 -2.02 -2.28
N LEU A 44 13.94 -1.07 -2.28
CA LEU A 44 13.08 -0.73 -3.40
C LEU A 44 13.53 0.54 -4.13
N SER A 45 14.58 1.23 -3.66
CA SER A 45 14.99 2.56 -4.15
C SER A 45 15.20 2.60 -5.66
N VAL A 46 15.93 1.63 -6.21
CA VAL A 46 16.18 1.52 -7.66
C VAL A 46 14.89 1.31 -8.45
N ILE A 47 13.96 0.52 -7.93
CA ILE A 47 12.67 0.23 -8.58
C ILE A 47 11.77 1.47 -8.52
N ILE A 48 11.70 2.11 -7.36
CA ILE A 48 10.93 3.33 -7.08
C ILE A 48 11.44 4.47 -7.97
N GLN A 49 12.76 4.67 -8.04
CA GLN A 49 13.36 5.65 -8.95
C GLN A 49 13.04 5.35 -10.41
N THR A 50 13.15 4.08 -10.82
CA THR A 50 12.80 3.67 -12.20
C THR A 50 11.31 3.90 -12.51
N LEU A 51 10.43 3.73 -11.54
CA LEU A 51 9.00 3.98 -11.63
C LEU A 51 8.70 5.47 -11.89
N VAL A 52 9.29 6.36 -11.09
CA VAL A 52 9.15 7.81 -11.25
C VAL A 52 9.70 8.29 -12.57
N LEU A 53 10.86 7.76 -12.98
CA LEU A 53 11.54 8.18 -14.20
C LEU A 53 10.82 7.71 -15.48
N LYS A 54 9.91 6.73 -15.39
CA LYS A 54 9.25 6.12 -16.55
C LYS A 54 7.75 6.42 -16.66
N ASP A 55 7.10 6.88 -15.60
CA ASP A 55 5.64 6.97 -15.56
C ASP A 55 5.17 8.26 -14.86
N ASP A 56 4.72 9.24 -15.65
CA ASP A 56 4.12 10.51 -15.19
C ASP A 56 2.84 10.32 -14.35
N GLY A 57 2.37 9.07 -14.18
CA GLY A 57 1.17 8.73 -13.43
C GLY A 57 1.38 8.26 -11.99
N VAL A 58 2.62 8.17 -11.49
CA VAL A 58 2.87 7.61 -10.16
C VAL A 58 3.39 8.66 -9.18
N GLU A 59 2.59 8.95 -8.16
CA GLU A 59 3.04 9.69 -6.97
C GLU A 59 3.55 8.69 -5.92
N ILE A 60 4.66 9.01 -5.26
CA ILE A 60 5.20 8.19 -4.17
C ILE A 60 4.93 8.87 -2.84
N CYS A 61 4.35 8.12 -1.93
CA CYS A 61 4.23 8.48 -0.53
C CYS A 61 4.92 7.42 0.34
N PHE A 62 5.38 7.83 1.51
CA PHE A 62 5.88 6.90 2.51
C PHE A 62 4.81 6.63 3.55
N LEU A 63 4.68 5.37 3.97
CA LEU A 63 3.74 5.00 5.02
C LEU A 63 4.12 5.71 6.32
N GLY A 64 3.17 6.47 6.85
CA GLY A 64 3.29 7.18 8.12
C GLY A 64 2.09 6.93 9.03
N ALA A 65 2.02 7.70 10.12
CA ALA A 65 0.88 7.70 11.03
C ALA A 65 -0.28 8.60 10.52
N GLU A 66 -0.03 9.42 9.51
CA GLU A 66 -1.00 10.36 8.96
C GLU A 66 -1.67 9.81 7.69
N PRO A 67 -2.90 10.26 7.36
CA PRO A 67 -3.57 9.93 6.11
C PRO A 67 -2.76 10.36 4.89
N VAL A 68 -2.84 9.55 3.84
CA VAL A 68 -2.17 9.81 2.56
C VAL A 68 -2.76 11.08 1.94
N GLN A 69 -1.92 12.10 1.80
CA GLN A 69 -2.27 13.36 1.15
C GLN A 69 -2.04 13.21 -0.35
N THR A 70 -3.05 12.78 -1.08
CA THR A 70 -2.99 12.58 -2.53
C THR A 70 -4.34 12.80 -3.18
N ASP A 71 -4.33 13.35 -4.39
CA ASP A 71 -5.52 13.52 -5.23
C ASP A 71 -5.85 12.27 -6.06
N TYR A 72 -4.96 11.27 -6.07
CA TYR A 72 -5.21 10.03 -6.81
C TYR A 72 -6.30 9.20 -6.13
N ALA A 73 -7.29 8.79 -6.93
CA ALA A 73 -8.35 7.90 -6.49
C ALA A 73 -7.84 6.47 -6.21
N ARG A 74 -6.71 6.05 -6.80
CA ARG A 74 -6.11 4.74 -6.54
C ARG A 74 -4.90 4.89 -5.63
N VAL A 75 -4.93 4.18 -4.49
CA VAL A 75 -3.84 4.12 -3.52
C VAL A 75 -3.36 2.68 -3.39
N VAL A 76 -2.07 2.46 -3.62
CA VAL A 76 -1.47 1.13 -3.59
C VAL A 76 -0.38 1.07 -2.52
N TYR A 77 -0.59 0.23 -1.51
CA TYR A 77 0.37 -0.01 -0.44
C TYR A 77 1.36 -1.10 -0.83
N LEU A 78 2.65 -0.81 -0.73
CA LEU A 78 3.75 -1.73 -0.94
C LEU A 78 4.54 -1.85 0.37
N VAL A 79 4.23 -2.90 1.14
CA VAL A 79 4.67 -3.01 2.55
C VAL A 79 5.09 -4.43 2.91
N ARG A 80 5.77 -4.60 4.05
CA ARG A 80 6.04 -5.92 4.62
C ARG A 80 4.77 -6.52 5.22
N LEU A 81 4.67 -7.85 5.23
CA LEU A 81 3.58 -8.58 5.88
C LEU A 81 3.76 -8.60 7.42
N TRP A 82 3.52 -7.47 8.07
CA TRP A 82 3.54 -7.33 9.54
C TRP A 82 2.18 -6.87 10.05
N ILE A 83 1.71 -7.47 11.15
CA ILE A 83 0.37 -7.21 11.69
C ILE A 83 0.17 -5.73 12.06
N ASP A 84 1.21 -5.06 12.56
CA ASP A 84 1.13 -3.66 12.96
C ASP A 84 1.00 -2.71 11.76
N LEU A 85 1.64 -3.05 10.63
CA LEU A 85 1.44 -2.30 9.38
C LEU A 85 0.01 -2.47 8.86
N MET A 86 -0.58 -3.66 9.01
CA MET A 86 -1.96 -3.90 8.60
C MET A 86 -2.96 -3.11 9.46
N LYS A 87 -2.70 -2.99 10.77
CA LYS A 87 -3.50 -2.14 11.66
C LYS A 87 -3.43 -0.67 11.24
N ILE A 88 -2.24 -0.17 10.93
CA ILE A 88 -2.04 1.21 10.48
C ILE A 88 -2.80 1.45 9.17
N ILE A 89 -2.58 0.62 8.15
CA ILE A 89 -3.26 0.76 6.84
C ILE A 89 -4.78 0.71 7.00
N SER A 90 -5.29 -0.21 7.82
CA SER A 90 -6.72 -0.30 8.14
C SER A 90 -7.26 0.98 8.76
N ALA A 91 -6.53 1.56 9.72
CA ALA A 91 -6.94 2.81 10.37
C ALA A 91 -6.97 3.99 9.38
N LEU A 92 -6.01 4.06 8.46
CA LEU A 92 -5.96 5.10 7.43
C LEU A 92 -7.10 4.97 6.42
N ILE A 93 -7.36 3.77 5.91
CA ILE A 93 -8.49 3.50 5.01
C ILE A 93 -9.82 3.80 5.71
N HIS A 94 -9.95 3.41 6.98
CA HIS A 94 -11.15 3.70 7.76
C HIS A 94 -11.36 5.21 7.94
N TYR A 95 -10.29 5.96 8.24
CA TYR A 95 -10.34 7.41 8.31
C TYR A 95 -10.90 8.00 7.02
N ASP A 96 -10.36 7.62 5.87
CA ASP A 96 -10.81 8.11 4.57
C ASP A 96 -12.30 7.81 4.31
N ILE A 97 -12.75 6.58 4.60
CA ILE A 97 -14.15 6.19 4.49
C ILE A 97 -15.03 7.06 5.40
N THR A 98 -14.64 7.29 6.65
CA THR A 98 -15.39 8.15 7.59
C THR A 98 -15.45 9.62 7.17
N LYS A 99 -14.50 10.07 6.35
CA LYS A 99 -14.47 11.42 5.77
C LYS A 99 -15.17 11.51 4.41
N GLY A 100 -15.75 10.40 3.93
CA GLY A 100 -16.43 10.35 2.63
C GLY A 100 -15.47 10.33 1.43
N VAL A 101 -14.18 10.11 1.66
CA VAL A 101 -13.19 10.04 0.58
C VAL A 101 -13.38 8.73 -0.19
N GLN A 102 -13.57 8.85 -1.51
CA GLN A 102 -13.75 7.72 -2.41
C GLN A 102 -12.42 7.35 -3.07
N ARG A 103 -11.85 6.22 -2.66
CA ARG A 103 -10.59 5.69 -3.21
C ARG A 103 -10.67 4.18 -3.38
N GLU A 104 -9.96 3.68 -4.38
CA GLU A 104 -9.66 2.27 -4.56
C GLU A 104 -8.33 1.96 -3.86
N TYR A 105 -8.35 0.98 -2.96
CA TYR A 105 -7.16 0.57 -2.22
C TYR A 105 -6.68 -0.79 -2.68
N SER A 106 -5.36 -0.96 -2.73
CA SER A 106 -4.74 -2.27 -2.95
C SER A 106 -3.52 -2.41 -2.06
N ALA A 107 -3.26 -3.61 -1.54
CA ALA A 107 -2.08 -3.90 -0.73
C ALA A 107 -1.29 -5.07 -1.31
N TYR A 108 0.01 -4.84 -1.46
CA TYR A 108 0.98 -5.78 -1.99
C TYR A 108 2.08 -6.01 -0.97
N PHE A 109 2.32 -7.29 -0.65
CA PHE A 109 3.32 -7.65 0.33
C PHE A 109 4.65 -8.02 -0.29
N VAL A 110 5.69 -7.33 0.16
CA VAL A 110 7.07 -7.61 -0.20
C VAL A 110 7.56 -8.79 0.66
N PRO A 111 8.03 -9.89 0.04
CA PRO A 111 8.61 -11.00 0.77
C PRO A 111 9.83 -10.52 1.56
N HIS A 112 9.90 -10.86 2.84
CA HIS A 112 11.13 -10.74 3.60
C HIS A 112 12.01 -11.94 3.24
N GLN A 113 13.12 -11.73 2.53
CA GLN A 113 14.19 -12.72 2.55
C GLN A 113 14.86 -12.61 3.92
N THR A 114 14.50 -13.48 4.85
CA THR A 114 15.42 -13.85 5.93
C THR A 114 16.55 -14.60 5.23
N VAL A 115 17.71 -13.95 5.09
CA VAL A 115 18.94 -14.68 4.80
C VAL A 115 19.29 -15.34 6.13
N ASP A 116 19.08 -16.65 6.23
CA ASP A 116 19.58 -17.47 7.33
C ASP A 116 21.11 -17.48 7.34
#